data_AF-A0A946QAV5-F1
#
_entry.id   AF-A0A946QAV5-F1
#
_cell.length_a   1.000
_cell.length_b   1.000
_cell.length_c   1.000
_cell.angle_alpha   90.00
_cell.angle_beta   90.00
_cell.angle_gamma   90.00
#
_symmetry.space_group_name_H-M   'P 1'
#
loop_
_entity.id
_entity.type
_entity.pdbx_description
1 polymer ?
#
loop_
_entity_poly.entity_id
_entity_poly.type
_entity_poly.pdbx_seq_one_letter_code
_entity_poly.pdbx_strand_id
1 'polypeptide(L)' 'MFPWNLLLAAIERDAMSGIEQLLLFFPLVLISSLVYGVTRHERWPVIFREAARMAVWFGFFTGCMFIVVFALSWFN' A
#
# COMPACT_ATOMS: atom_id res chain seq x y z
N MET A 1 -22.56 7.30 24.29
CA MET A 1 -22.20 7.88 22.98
C MET A 1 -20.68 7.88 22.93
N PHE A 2 -20.06 7.08 22.05
CA PHE A 2 -18.60 6.95 22.02
C PHE A 2 -17.97 8.27 21.51
N PRO A 3 -16.89 8.79 22.13
CA PRO A 3 -16.35 10.11 21.79
C PRO A 3 -15.53 10.06 20.49
N TRP A 4 -16.22 10.06 19.35
CA TRP A 4 -15.58 9.97 18.02
C TRP A 4 -14.59 11.09 17.73
N ASN A 5 -14.83 12.28 18.27
CA ASN A 5 -13.92 13.42 18.16
C ASN A 5 -12.53 13.15 18.76
N LEU A 6 -12.44 12.40 19.86
CA LEU A 6 -11.16 12.09 20.49
C LEU A 6 -10.37 11.04 19.71
N LEU A 7 -11.05 10.08 19.08
CA LEU A 7 -10.43 9.06 18.24
C LEU A 7 -9.90 9.68 16.93
N LEU A 8 -10.70 10.52 16.27
CA LEU A 8 -10.28 11.22 15.04
C LEU A 8 -9.10 12.16 15.30
N ALA A 9 -9.11 12.91 16.41
CA ALA A 9 -8.00 13.77 16.80
C ALA A 9 -6.74 12.99 17.22
N ALA A 10 -6.87 11.73 17.64
CA ALA A 10 -5.71 10.85 17.84
C ALA A 10 -5.13 10.40 16.50
N ILE A 11 -5.99 10.01 15.55
CA ILE A 11 -5.60 9.60 14.19
C ILE A 11 -4.92 10.75 13.42
N GLU A 12 -5.43 11.98 13.52
CA GLU A 12 -4.81 13.16 12.91
C GLU A 12 -3.44 13.49 13.50
N ARG A 13 -3.23 13.24 14.80
CA ARG A 13 -1.94 13.49 15.47
C ARG A 13 -0.86 12.47 15.13
N ASP A 14 -1.26 11.24 14.83
CA ASP A 14 -0.37 10.16 14.38
C ASP A 14 -0.34 10.03 12.84
N ALA A 15 -0.84 11.03 12.12
CA ALA A 15 -0.84 11.02 10.66
C ALA A 15 0.60 11.02 10.12
N MET A 16 1.04 9.86 9.61
CA MET A 16 2.36 9.72 9.03
C MET A 16 2.54 10.68 7.87
N SER A 17 3.72 11.30 7.82
CA SER A 17 4.12 12.11 6.67
C SER A 17 4.09 11.28 5.38
N GLY A 18 3.86 11.94 4.24
CA GLY A 18 3.83 11.23 2.95
C GLY A 18 5.12 10.44 2.65
N ILE A 19 6.26 10.90 3.17
CA ILE A 19 7.55 10.20 3.04
C ILE A 19 7.54 8.91 3.87
N GLU A 20 7.08 8.96 5.12
CA GLU A 20 6.97 7.76 5.97
C GLU A 20 6.00 6.74 5.38
N GLN A 21 4.89 7.20 4.79
CA GLN A 21 3.94 6.33 4.09
C GLN A 21 4.61 5.64 2.89
N LEU A 22 5.39 6.35 2.09
CA LEU A 22 6.14 5.77 0.96
C LEU A 22 7.22 4.78 1.43
N LEU A 23 7.92 5.11 2.52
CA LEU A 23 8.93 4.24 3.12
C LEU A 23 8.34 2.94 3.66
N LEU A 24 7.11 2.96 4.19
CA LEU A 24 6.39 1.77 4.60
C LEU A 24 5.73 1.02 3.44
N PHE A 25 5.32 1.74 2.39
CA PHE A 25 4.69 1.13 1.23
C PHE A 25 5.60 0.11 0.54
N PHE A 26 6.88 0.45 0.37
CA PHE A 26 7.85 -0.43 -0.28
C PHE A 26 7.99 -1.81 0.39
N PRO A 27 8.36 -1.93 1.69
CA PRO A 27 8.49 -3.22 2.35
C PRO A 27 7.16 -3.98 2.39
N LEU A 28 6.03 -3.27 2.50
CA LEU A 28 4.71 -3.88 2.54
C LEU A 28 4.36 -4.55 1.20
N VAL A 29 4.59 -3.88 0.07
CA VAL A 29 4.41 -4.46 -1.27
C VAL A 29 5.38 -5.61 -1.50
N LEU A 30 6.64 -5.46 -1.09
CA LEU A 30 7.67 -6.47 -1.28
C LEU A 30 7.35 -7.76 -0.52
N ILE A 31 7.04 -7.65 0.78
CA ILE A 31 6.74 -8.81 1.63
C ILE A 31 5.42 -9.48 1.20
N SER A 32 4.35 -8.71 0.98
CA SER A 32 3.05 -9.27 0.58
C SER A 32 3.13 -10.03 -0.75
N SER A 33 3.86 -9.48 -1.73
CA SER A 33 4.04 -10.11 -3.03
C SER A 33 4.90 -11.37 -2.95
N LEU A 34 5.94 -11.36 -2.11
CA LEU A 34 6.78 -12.53 -1.88
C LEU A 34 5.99 -13.66 -1.20
N VAL A 35 5.19 -13.33 -0.17
CA VAL A 35 4.30 -14.30 0.51
C VAL A 35 3.32 -14.91 -0.49
N TYR A 36 2.75 -14.10 -1.39
CA TYR A 36 1.88 -14.62 -2.45
C TYR A 36 2.61 -15.62 -3.36
N GLY A 37 3.83 -15.30 -3.80
CA GLY A 37 4.61 -16.21 -4.65
C GLY A 37 4.98 -17.52 -3.96
N VAL A 38 5.45 -17.43 -2.71
CA VAL A 38 5.93 -18.58 -1.90
C VAL A 38 4.78 -19.53 -1.55
N THR A 39 3.59 -19.02 -1.26
CA THR A 39 2.45 -19.87 -0.90
C THR A 39 1.89 -20.66 -2.08
N ARG A 40 2.13 -20.22 -3.32
CA ARG A 40 1.55 -20.81 -4.52
C ARG A 40 2.52 -21.70 -5.31
N HIS A 41 3.82 -21.52 -5.12
CA HIS A 41 4.83 -22.17 -5.94
C HIS A 41 6.02 -22.63 -5.09
N GLU A 42 6.53 -23.83 -5.38
CA GLU A 42 7.71 -24.39 -4.71
C GLU A 42 9.02 -24.08 -5.45
N ARG A 43 8.92 -23.76 -6.75
CA ARG A 43 10.07 -23.44 -7.59
C ARG A 43 10.45 -21.98 -7.45
N TRP A 44 11.61 -21.72 -6.86
CA TRP A 44 12.24 -20.40 -6.73
C TRP A 44 12.07 -19.45 -7.94
N PRO A 45 12.41 -19.85 -9.19
CA PRO A 45 12.27 -18.92 -10.32
C PRO A 45 10.81 -18.53 -10.62
N VAL A 46 9.85 -19.39 -10.30
CA VAL A 46 8.42 -19.10 -10.47
C VAL A 46 7.92 -18.19 -9.36
N ILE A 47 8.37 -18.42 -8.12
CA ILE A 47 8.07 -17.57 -6.95
C ILE A 47 8.44 -16.12 -7.24
N PHE A 48 9.69 -15.86 -7.64
CA PHE A 48 10.14 -14.49 -7.89
C PHE A 48 9.41 -13.83 -9.05
N ARG A 49 9.08 -14.58 -10.11
CA ARG A 49 8.32 -14.03 -11.25
C ARG A 49 6.90 -13.62 -10.86
N GLU A 50 6.18 -14.48 -10.15
CA GLU A 50 4.81 -14.17 -9.72
C GLU A 50 4.79 -13.11 -8.62
N ALA A 51 5.77 -13.12 -7.70
CA ALA A 51 5.94 -12.05 -6.72
C ALA A 51 6.22 -10.71 -7.40
N ALA A 52 7.12 -10.64 -8.39
CA ALA A 52 7.39 -9.41 -9.13
C ALA A 52 6.13 -8.93 -9.88
N ARG A 53 5.39 -9.85 -10.52
CA ARG A 53 4.13 -9.52 -11.18
C ARG A 53 3.12 -8.93 -10.20
N MET A 54 2.98 -9.51 -9.00
CA MET A 54 2.06 -8.97 -7.99
C MET A 54 2.51 -7.61 -7.44
N ALA A 55 3.81 -7.43 -7.22
CA ALA A 55 4.35 -6.15 -6.78
C ALA A 55 4.04 -5.04 -7.80
N VAL A 56 4.17 -5.33 -9.09
CA VAL A 56 3.80 -4.40 -10.17
C VAL A 56 2.30 -4.09 -10.15
N TRP A 57 1.43 -5.09 -10.00
CA TRP A 57 -0.02 -4.86 -9.94
C TRP A 57 -0.44 -4.04 -8.71
N PHE A 58 0.14 -4.31 -7.54
CA PHE A 58 -0.10 -3.51 -6.33
C PHE A 58 0.38 -2.07 -6.50
N GLY A 59 1.60 -1.88 -7.01
CA GLY A 59 2.14 -0.56 -7.31
C GLY A 59 1.28 0.21 -8.31
N PHE A 60 0.84 -0.46 -9.39
CA PHE A 60 -0.02 0.13 -10.41
C PHE A 60 -1.37 0.55 -9.84
N PHE A 61 -2.06 -0.34 -9.13
CA PHE A 61 -3.37 -0.05 -8.56
C PHE A 61 -3.30 1.11 -7.55
N THR A 62 -2.34 1.06 -6.62
CA THR A 62 -2.14 2.14 -5.65
C THR A 62 -1.80 3.46 -6.35
N GLY A 63 -0.92 3.44 -7.34
CA GLY A 63 -0.59 4.61 -8.15
C GLY A 63 -1.81 5.21 -8.86
N CYS A 64 -2.66 4.37 -9.44
CA CYS A 64 -3.92 4.81 -10.04
C CYS A 64 -4.83 5.50 -9.01
N MET A 65 -4.97 4.93 -7.80
CA MET A 65 -5.74 5.56 -6.73
C MET A 65 -5.17 6.94 -6.35
N PHE A 66 -3.84 7.06 -6.22
CA PHE A 66 -3.20 8.35 -5.97
C PHE A 66 -3.48 9.37 -7.08
N ILE A 67 -3.44 8.96 -8.35
CA ILE A 67 -3.75 9.84 -9.48
C ILE A 67 -5.20 10.32 -9.42
N VAL A 68 -6.15 9.42 -9.12
CA VAL A 68 -7.58 9.77 -9.01
C VAL A 68 -7.79 10.76 -7.87
N VAL A 69 -7.26 10.48 -6.67
CA VAL A 69 -7.38 11.38 -5.52
C VAL A 69 -6.73 12.74 -5.80
N PHE A 70 -5.56 12.74 -6.44
CA PHE A 70 -4.87 13.97 -6.85
C PHE A 70 -5.69 14.78 -7.85
N ALA A 71 -6.30 14.12 -8.85
CA ALA A 71 -7.16 14.79 -9.82
C ALA A 71 -8.41 15.38 -9.16
N LEU A 72 -9.04 14.65 -8.23
CA LEU A 72 -10.20 15.13 -7.47
C LEU A 72 -9.85 16.31 -6.55
N SER A 73 -8.63 16.34 -6.00
CA SER A 73 -8.14 17.46 -5.21
C SER A 73 -8.10 18.78 -5.99
N TRP A 74 -8.08 18.74 -7.33
CA TRP A 74 -8.14 19.96 -8.15
C TRP A 74 -9.55 20.58 -8.20
N PHE A 75 -10.57 19.78 -7.89
CA PHE A 75 -11.98 20.20 -7.88
C PHE A 75 -12.49 20.52 -6.47
N ASN A 76 -11.65 20.38 -5.44
CA ASN A 76 -11.96 20.64 -4.04
C ASN A 76 -11.24 21.90 -3.54
#